data_AF-A0A7L4ZUH6-F1
#
_entry.id   AF-A0A7L4ZUH6-F1
#
_cell.length_a   1.000
_cell.length_b   1.000
_cell.length_c   1.000
_cell.angle_alpha   90.00
_cell.angle_beta   90.00
_cell.angle_gamma   90.00
#
_symmetry.space_group_name_H-M   'P 1'
#
loop_
_entity.id
_entity.type
_entity.pdbx_description
1 polymer ?
#
loop_
_entity_poly.entity_id
_entity_poly.type
_entity_poly.pdbx_seq_one_letter_code
_entity_poly.pdbx_strand_id
1 'polypeptide(L)'
;MKKLFLVAGLAAGLQTASIAGTEPDEPSALQARATALTRTMAEKALLDEGQYLKIKQLNLRMLTEIEDVNIRFAADPEIRDARMADAQMSYYRELATVLRPNQLVAYTRTQSSMTALGLPSTR
;
A
#
# COMPACT_ATOMS: atom_id res chain seq x y z
N MET A 1 42.24 15.92 23.92
CA MET A 1 41.30 17.04 24.22
C MET A 1 41.11 17.82 22.93
N LYS A 2 39.93 18.18 22.42
CA LYS A 2 38.57 18.24 22.92
C LYS A 2 37.63 18.09 21.69
N LYS A 3 36.46 17.55 21.96
CA LYS A 3 35.32 17.24 21.07
C LYS A 3 34.78 18.48 20.33
N LEU A 4 34.03 18.27 19.24
CA LEU A 4 32.71 18.88 18.90
C LEU A 4 32.45 18.63 17.39
N PHE A 5 31.71 17.59 17.00
CA PHE A 5 30.26 17.59 16.72
C PHE A 5 29.73 18.84 16.00
N LEU A 6 29.32 18.66 14.74
CA LEU A 6 28.11 19.27 14.16
C LEU A 6 27.78 18.58 12.82
N VAL A 7 26.95 17.54 12.89
CA VAL A 7 26.15 17.05 11.76
C VAL A 7 24.86 17.86 11.81
N ALA A 8 24.69 18.77 10.84
CA ALA A 8 23.48 19.55 10.67
C ALA A 8 23.14 19.58 9.17
N GLY A 9 21.88 19.25 8.86
CA GLY A 9 21.25 19.63 7.61
C GLY A 9 21.16 18.54 6.53
N LEU A 10 20.48 17.43 6.83
CA LEU A 10 19.91 16.57 5.78
C LEU A 10 18.38 16.52 5.94
N ALA A 11 17.71 17.61 5.58
CA ALA A 11 16.26 17.63 5.38
C ALA A 11 15.83 18.96 4.75
N ALA A 12 16.02 19.11 3.44
CA ALA A 12 15.19 19.97 2.59
C ALA A 12 15.70 19.89 1.14
N GLY A 13 14.92 19.26 0.26
CA GLY A 13 15.18 19.35 -1.18
C GLY A 13 14.73 18.14 -1.96
N LEU A 14 13.42 17.87 -2.04
CA LEU A 14 12.86 17.28 -3.24
C LEU A 14 11.77 18.22 -3.77
N GLN A 15 12.23 19.29 -4.43
CA GLN A 15 11.47 19.90 -5.50
C GLN A 15 11.95 19.26 -6.80
N THR A 16 11.15 18.39 -7.39
CA THR A 16 11.21 18.11 -8.83
C THR A 16 9.77 18.02 -9.33
N ALA A 17 9.28 19.16 -9.82
CA ALA A 17 8.26 19.16 -10.85
C ALA A 17 8.94 18.69 -12.14
N SER A 18 8.54 17.53 -12.65
CA SER A 18 8.94 17.05 -13.97
C SER A 18 7.71 16.51 -14.68
N ILE A 19 7.27 17.25 -15.70
CA ILE A 19 6.23 16.86 -16.64
C ILE A 19 6.93 16.21 -17.83
N ALA A 20 6.41 15.05 -18.26
CA ALA A 20 6.55 14.40 -19.57
C ALA A 20 7.94 13.93 -20.07
N GLY A 21 8.02 12.63 -20.38
CA GLY A 21 9.06 12.03 -21.24
C GLY A 21 9.12 10.51 -21.10
N THR A 22 8.82 9.80 -22.18
CA THR A 22 8.90 8.34 -22.32
C THR A 22 10.33 7.82 -22.14
N GLU A 23 10.58 7.02 -21.10
CA GLU A 23 11.76 6.14 -20.96
C GLU A 23 11.31 4.72 -20.59
N PRO A 24 12.04 3.66 -21.00
CA PRO A 24 11.69 2.30 -20.67
C PRO A 24 12.16 1.89 -19.26
N ASP A 25 11.25 1.19 -18.57
CA ASP A 25 11.50 0.05 -17.67
C ASP A 25 11.86 0.24 -16.18
N GLU A 26 11.69 1.42 -15.58
CA GLU A 26 11.52 1.47 -14.12
C GLU A 26 10.05 1.30 -13.71
N PRO A 27 9.71 0.33 -12.84
CA PRO A 27 8.37 0.22 -12.32
C PRO A 27 8.02 1.48 -11.55
N SER A 28 6.86 2.07 -11.83
CA SER A 28 6.38 3.22 -11.06
C SER A 28 6.36 2.89 -9.56
N ALA A 29 6.47 3.89 -8.69
CA ALA A 29 6.45 3.68 -7.24
C ALA A 29 5.24 2.86 -6.77
N LEU A 30 4.08 3.02 -7.43
CA LEU A 30 2.89 2.20 -7.20
C LEU A 30 3.08 0.74 -7.64
N GLN A 31 3.69 0.48 -8.80
CA GLN A 31 3.95 -0.88 -9.27
C GLN A 31 4.94 -1.61 -8.35
N ALA A 32 5.95 -0.92 -7.85
CA ALA A 32 6.88 -1.46 -6.85
C ALA A 32 6.14 -1.81 -5.55
N ARG A 33 5.30 -0.91 -5.04
CA ARG A 33 4.46 -1.16 -3.85
C ARG A 33 3.48 -2.31 -4.05
N ALA A 34 2.79 -2.37 -5.20
CA ALA A 34 1.89 -3.46 -5.53
C ALA A 34 2.63 -4.81 -5.55
N THR A 35 3.83 -4.83 -6.12
CA THR A 35 4.69 -6.03 -6.12
C THR A 35 5.08 -6.45 -4.70
N ALA A 36 5.51 -5.50 -3.86
CA ALA A 36 5.86 -5.79 -2.46
C ALA A 36 4.66 -6.33 -1.65
N LEU A 37 3.49 -5.70 -1.76
CA LEU A 37 2.26 -6.17 -1.11
C LEU A 37 1.87 -7.59 -1.56
N THR A 38 1.97 -7.86 -2.86
CA THR A 38 1.66 -9.18 -3.42
C THR A 38 2.62 -10.23 -2.91
N ARG A 39 3.93 -9.91 -2.84
CA ARG A 39 4.94 -10.82 -2.31
C ARG A 39 4.69 -11.17 -0.84
N THR A 40 4.39 -10.18 0.00
CA THR A 40 4.01 -10.44 1.40
C THR A 40 2.76 -11.31 1.48
N MET A 41 1.76 -11.07 0.61
CA MET A 41 0.56 -11.91 0.56
C MET A 41 0.87 -13.34 0.10
N ALA A 42 1.75 -13.52 -0.89
CA ALA A 42 2.19 -14.81 -1.39
C ALA A 42 2.84 -15.65 -0.30
N GLU A 43 3.71 -15.04 0.49
CA GLU A 43 4.40 -15.70 1.61
C GLU A 43 3.44 -16.12 2.73
N LYS A 44 2.38 -15.32 3.00
CA LYS A 44 1.45 -15.56 4.11
C LYS A 44 0.25 -16.45 3.74
N ALA A 45 -0.25 -16.31 2.52
CA ALA A 45 -1.46 -16.98 2.04
C ALA A 45 -1.15 -18.12 1.06
N LEU A 46 0.13 -18.41 0.80
CA LEU A 46 0.60 -19.48 -0.09
C LEU A 46 -0.10 -19.40 -1.46
N LEU A 47 0.06 -18.25 -2.11
CA LEU A 47 -0.55 -17.99 -3.41
C LEU A 47 0.13 -18.85 -4.49
N ASP A 48 -0.67 -19.36 -5.43
CA ASP A 48 -0.12 -19.86 -6.70
C ASP A 48 0.18 -18.71 -7.68
N GLU A 49 0.83 -19.03 -8.79
CA GLU A 49 1.25 -18.04 -9.79
C GLU A 49 0.06 -17.28 -10.41
N GLY A 50 -1.05 -17.98 -10.67
CA GLY A 50 -2.25 -17.36 -11.24
C GLY A 50 -2.90 -16.38 -10.26
N GLN A 51 -2.94 -16.75 -8.97
CA GLN A 51 -3.38 -15.88 -7.89
C GLN A 51 -2.44 -14.68 -7.72
N TYR A 52 -1.13 -14.90 -7.77
CA TYR A 52 -0.12 -13.87 -7.64
C TYR A 52 -0.32 -12.75 -8.67
N LEU A 53 -0.45 -13.10 -9.95
CA LEU A 53 -0.62 -12.11 -11.02
C LEU A 53 -1.91 -11.31 -10.86
N LYS A 54 -3.04 -11.98 -10.56
CA LYS A 54 -4.34 -11.33 -10.34
C LYS A 54 -4.30 -10.38 -9.15
N ILE A 55 -3.69 -10.81 -8.05
CA ILE A 55 -3.59 -10.01 -6.82
C ILE A 55 -2.65 -8.83 -7.03
N LYS A 56 -1.55 -8.98 -7.79
CA LYS A 56 -0.69 -7.85 -8.14
C LYS A 56 -1.43 -6.77 -8.92
N GLN A 57 -2.24 -7.17 -9.90
CA GLN A 57 -3.07 -6.22 -10.64
C GLN A 57 -4.12 -5.56 -9.74
N LEU A 58 -4.76 -6.34 -8.87
CA LEU A 58 -5.75 -5.83 -7.92
C LEU A 58 -5.13 -4.84 -6.91
N ASN A 59 -3.94 -5.15 -6.38
CA ASN A 59 -3.18 -4.27 -5.50
C ASN A 59 -2.79 -2.97 -6.20
N LEU A 60 -2.36 -3.04 -7.45
CA LEU A 60 -2.03 -1.85 -8.23
C LEU A 60 -3.28 -0.96 -8.40
N ARG A 61 -4.42 -1.55 -8.79
CA ARG A 61 -5.68 -0.80 -8.94
C ARG A 61 -6.08 -0.11 -7.65
N MET A 62 -6.07 -0.84 -6.53
CA MET A 62 -6.40 -0.29 -5.22
C MET A 62 -5.48 0.89 -4.86
N LEU A 63 -4.17 0.73 -5.05
CA LEU A 63 -3.22 1.80 -4.74
C LEU A 63 -3.44 3.05 -5.61
N THR A 64 -3.72 2.87 -6.89
CA THR A 64 -4.06 3.96 -7.80
C THR A 64 -5.36 4.65 -7.41
N GLU A 65 -6.39 3.89 -7.02
CA GLU A 65 -7.67 4.45 -6.58
C GLU A 65 -7.51 5.24 -5.27
N ILE A 66 -6.73 4.73 -4.31
CA ILE A 66 -6.40 5.43 -3.06
C ILE A 66 -5.68 6.75 -3.35
N GLU A 67 -4.69 6.75 -4.25
CA GLU A 67 -3.98 7.98 -4.64
C GLU A 67 -4.92 8.99 -5.30
N ASP A 68 -5.80 8.54 -6.20
CA ASP A 68 -6.79 9.37 -6.86
C ASP A 68 -7.80 9.97 -5.87
N VAL A 69 -8.32 9.18 -4.93
CA VAL A 69 -9.21 9.65 -3.85
C VAL A 69 -8.53 10.71 -2.99
N ASN A 70 -7.26 10.49 -2.62
CA ASN A 70 -6.49 11.45 -1.82
C ASN A 70 -6.29 12.78 -2.55
N ILE A 71 -6.02 12.74 -3.86
CA ILE A 71 -5.83 13.94 -4.67
C ILE A 71 -7.16 14.68 -4.88
N ARG A 72 -8.21 13.96 -5.29
CA ARG A 72 -9.50 14.57 -5.68
C ARG A 72 -10.26 15.17 -4.51
N PHE A 73 -10.20 14.52 -3.35
CA PHE A 73 -10.97 14.93 -2.17
C PHE A 73 -10.07 15.51 -1.06
N ALA A 74 -8.92 16.07 -1.43
CA ALA A 74 -7.98 16.68 -0.48
C ALA A 74 -8.62 17.80 0.37
N ALA A 75 -9.59 18.53 -0.20
CA ALA A 75 -10.30 19.61 0.47
C ALA A 75 -11.52 19.14 1.30
N ASP A 76 -12.01 17.92 1.07
CA ASP A 76 -13.26 17.40 1.63
C ASP A 76 -12.99 16.09 2.40
N PRO A 77 -12.49 16.15 3.64
CA PRO A 77 -12.04 14.96 4.36
C PRO A 77 -13.15 13.94 4.61
N GLU A 78 -14.39 14.38 4.84
CA GLU A 78 -15.54 13.46 5.03
C GLU A 78 -15.82 12.65 3.76
N ILE A 79 -15.80 13.30 2.60
CA ILE A 79 -16.02 12.63 1.31
C ILE A 79 -14.83 11.71 1.01
N ARG A 80 -13.60 12.18 1.24
CA ARG A 80 -12.38 11.37 1.08
C ARG A 80 -12.46 10.08 1.89
N ASP A 81 -12.83 10.18 3.17
CA ASP A 81 -12.84 9.03 4.07
C ASP A 81 -13.95 8.03 3.67
N ALA A 82 -15.12 8.52 3.24
CA ALA A 82 -16.17 7.66 2.69
C ALA A 82 -15.71 6.92 1.42
N ARG A 83 -15.07 7.62 0.48
CA ARG A 83 -14.53 7.01 -0.75
C ARG A 83 -13.40 6.04 -0.49
N MET A 84 -12.57 6.33 0.52
CA MET A 84 -11.51 5.44 0.96
C MET A 84 -12.08 4.11 1.49
N ALA A 85 -13.15 4.17 2.28
CA ALA A 85 -13.84 2.99 2.79
C ALA A 85 -14.47 2.17 1.66
N ASP A 86 -15.11 2.83 0.69
CA ASP A 86 -15.69 2.17 -0.49
C ASP A 86 -14.62 1.42 -1.31
N ALA A 87 -13.48 2.07 -1.57
CA ALA A 87 -12.35 1.48 -2.30
C ALA A 87 -11.81 0.23 -1.57
N GLN A 88 -11.66 0.30 -0.25
CA GLN A 88 -11.20 -0.83 0.57
C GLN A 88 -12.21 -2.00 0.56
N MET A 89 -13.51 -1.72 0.66
CA MET A 89 -14.55 -2.74 0.57
C MET A 89 -14.57 -3.43 -0.79
N SER A 90 -14.46 -2.64 -1.88
CA SER A 90 -14.42 -3.17 -3.23
C SER A 90 -13.21 -4.09 -3.43
N TYR A 91 -12.03 -3.63 -3.01
CA TYR A 91 -10.80 -4.42 -3.02
C TYR A 91 -10.96 -5.75 -2.26
N TYR A 92 -11.50 -5.71 -1.04
CA TYR A 92 -11.68 -6.92 -0.23
C TYR A 92 -12.66 -7.91 -0.89
N ARG A 93 -13.75 -7.39 -1.48
CA ARG A 93 -14.72 -8.21 -2.20
C ARG A 93 -14.08 -8.92 -3.38
N GLU A 94 -13.32 -8.20 -4.20
CA GLU A 94 -12.60 -8.79 -5.34
C GLU A 94 -11.54 -9.79 -4.88
N LEU A 95 -10.79 -9.48 -3.82
CA LEU A 95 -9.80 -10.38 -3.25
C LEU A 95 -10.42 -11.71 -2.80
N ALA A 96 -11.61 -11.67 -2.20
CA ALA A 96 -12.36 -12.86 -1.81
C ALA A 96 -12.82 -13.73 -2.99
N THR A 97 -12.87 -13.20 -4.22
CA THR A 97 -13.15 -13.99 -5.44
C THR A 97 -11.91 -14.73 -5.98
N VAL A 98 -10.71 -14.26 -5.63
CA VAL A 98 -9.44 -14.82 -6.10
C VAL A 98 -8.86 -15.82 -5.10
N LEU A 99 -9.03 -15.56 -3.80
CA LEU A 99 -8.50 -16.39 -2.74
C LEU A 99 -9.44 -17.53 -2.38
N ARG A 100 -8.86 -18.69 -2.04
CA ARG A 100 -9.59 -19.76 -1.37
C ARG A 100 -9.91 -19.34 0.07
N PRO A 101 -10.99 -19.88 0.69
CA PRO A 101 -11.39 -19.47 2.05
C PRO A 101 -10.27 -19.57 3.10
N ASN A 102 -9.48 -20.64 3.07
CA ASN A 102 -8.33 -20.81 3.98
C ASN A 102 -7.24 -19.75 3.78
N GLN A 103 -6.98 -19.34 2.53
CA GLN A 103 -6.01 -18.29 2.20
C GLN A 103 -6.50 -16.91 2.66
N LEU A 104 -7.80 -16.64 2.53
CA LEU A 104 -8.43 -15.40 3.00
C LEU A 104 -8.36 -15.28 4.54
N VAL A 105 -8.57 -16.38 5.27
CA VAL A 105 -8.39 -16.43 6.73
C VAL A 105 -6.93 -16.17 7.13
N ALA A 106 -5.97 -16.79 6.44
CA ALA A 106 -4.55 -16.56 6.71
C ALA A 106 -4.14 -15.08 6.49
N TYR A 107 -4.68 -14.47 5.44
CA TYR A 107 -4.47 -13.06 5.13
C TYR A 107 -5.07 -12.11 6.18
N THR A 108 -6.35 -12.29 6.51
CA THR A 108 -7.05 -11.43 7.50
C THR A 108 -6.46 -11.53 8.91
N ARG A 109 -5.99 -12.72 9.31
CA ARG A 109 -5.26 -12.90 10.58
C ARG A 109 -3.95 -12.12 10.61
N THR A 110 -3.24 -12.08 9.49
CA THR A 110 -1.98 -11.32 9.36
C THR A 110 -2.25 -9.82 9.49
N GLN A 111 -3.27 -9.30 8.80
CA GLN A 111 -3.65 -7.88 8.92
C GLN A 111 -4.07 -7.52 10.36
N SER A 112 -4.96 -8.32 10.96
CA SER A 112 -5.47 -8.08 12.31
C SER A 112 -4.34 -8.07 13.35
N SER A 113 -3.34 -8.94 13.18
CA SER A 113 -2.17 -8.98 14.07
C SER A 113 -1.33 -7.71 13.96
N MET A 114 -1.14 -7.17 12.76
CA MET A 114 -0.41 -5.91 12.55
C MET A 114 -1.16 -4.71 13.15
N THR A 115 -2.49 -4.68 13.03
CA THR A 115 -3.31 -3.62 13.66
C THR A 115 -3.33 -3.74 15.19
N ALA A 116 -3.37 -4.95 15.74
CA ALA A 116 -3.38 -5.19 17.18
C ALA A 116 -2.05 -4.82 17.86
N LEU A 117 -0.90 -5.02 17.19
CA LEU A 117 0.42 -4.61 17.67
C LEU A 117 0.63 -3.08 17.69
N GLY A 118 -0.23 -2.31 17.01
CA GLY A 118 -0.20 -0.85 16.99
C GLY A 118 -0.99 -0.17 18.13
N LEU A 119 -1.71 -0.95 18.96
CA LEU A 119 -2.42 -0.42 20.12
C LEU A 119 -1.50 -0.52 21.35
N PRO A 120 -1.08 0.61 21.96
CA PRO A 120 -0.41 0.55 23.26
C PRO A 120 -1.36 -0.13 24.24
N SER A 121 -0.90 -1.23 24.84
CA SER A 121 -1.59 -1.88 25.94
C SER A 121 -1.56 -0.95 27.15
N THR A 122 -2.50 -0.01 27.25
CA THR A 122 -2.74 0.74 28.48
C THR A 122 -3.40 -0.23 29.47
N ARG A 123 -2.57 -0.85 30.32
CA ARG A 123 -3.00 -1.37 31.62
C ARG A 123 -2.76 -0.31 32.68
#